data_AF-A0AA38W045-F1
#
_entry.id   AF-A0AA38W045-F1
#
_cell.length_a   1.000
_cell.length_b   1.000
_cell.length_c   1.000
_cell.angle_alpha   90.00
_cell.angle_beta   90.00
_cell.angle_gamma   90.00
#
_symmetry.space_group_name_H-M   'P 1'
#
loop_
_entity.id
_entity.type
_entity.pdbx_description
1 polymer ?
#
loop_
_entity_poly.entity_id
_entity_poly.type
_entity_poly.pdbx_seq_one_letter_code
_entity_poly.pdbx_strand_id
1 'polypeptide(L)'
;MKRDPNGKGFSALGRDGVLRTFDAEYNILDAQGLSPRQIKSFLDAGPYDAEAEKQFRGVDGRKVTGEEGLFRPDPSILPKKPTPEEKAARRKKVEEHNRKLREAGGPVCVPGPASNHDLGIDGEDRDGGV
;
A
#
# COMPACT_ATOMS: atom_id res chain seq x y z
N MET A 1 5.47 9.34 7.61
CA MET A 1 5.65 7.93 7.99
C MET A 1 7.10 7.61 8.29
N LYS A 2 7.37 6.85 9.35
CA LYS A 2 8.70 6.28 9.63
C LYS A 2 9.09 5.26 8.56
N ARG A 3 10.38 5.12 8.32
CA ARG A 3 10.95 4.12 7.40
C ARG A 3 11.85 3.17 8.17
N ASP A 4 12.00 1.97 7.64
CA ASP A 4 12.99 1.02 8.15
C ASP A 4 14.40 1.61 8.01
N PRO A 5 15.21 1.67 9.09
CA PRO A 5 16.55 2.24 9.06
C PRO A 5 17.50 1.47 8.14
N ASN A 6 17.22 0.19 7.86
CA ASN A 6 18.01 -0.63 6.94
C ASN A 6 17.58 -0.48 5.47
N GLY A 7 16.51 0.28 5.18
CA GLY A 7 15.94 0.44 3.85
C GLY A 7 15.36 -0.84 3.24
N LYS A 8 15.16 -1.89 4.05
CA LYS A 8 14.63 -3.21 3.63
C LYS A 8 13.15 -3.39 3.98
N GLY A 9 12.55 -2.41 4.65
CA GLY A 9 11.12 -2.35 4.92
C GLY A 9 10.26 -2.12 3.69
N PHE A 10 8.95 -2.21 3.86
CA PHE A 10 7.97 -1.97 2.81
C PHE A 10 6.70 -1.34 3.40
N SER A 11 5.86 -0.74 2.56
CA SER A 11 4.54 -0.25 2.98
C SER A 11 3.44 -1.07 2.31
N ALA A 12 2.36 -1.34 3.03
CA ALA A 12 1.19 -2.03 2.49
C ALA A 12 -0.10 -1.37 2.99
N LEU A 13 -1.04 -1.20 2.07
CA LEU A 13 -2.39 -0.73 2.38
C LEU A 13 -3.24 -1.93 2.84
N GLY A 14 -3.70 -1.89 4.09
CA GLY A 14 -4.61 -2.89 4.63
C GLY A 14 -6.04 -2.68 4.11
N ARG A 15 -6.86 -3.73 4.16
CA ARG A 15 -8.28 -3.70 3.73
C ARG A 15 -9.15 -2.75 4.56
N ASP A 16 -8.64 -2.35 5.71
CA ASP A 16 -9.20 -1.38 6.63
C ASP A 16 -8.89 0.08 6.24
N GLY A 17 -8.20 0.32 5.13
CA GLY A 17 -7.84 1.66 4.67
C GLY A 17 -6.64 2.27 5.40
N VAL A 18 -5.92 1.45 6.19
CA VAL A 18 -4.74 1.89 6.95
C VAL A 18 -3.47 1.51 6.18
N LEU A 19 -2.65 2.51 5.88
CA LEU A 19 -1.34 2.32 5.30
C LEU A 19 -0.34 2.05 6.42
N ARG A 20 0.29 0.87 6.38
CA ARG A 20 1.27 0.42 7.37
C ARG A 20 2.64 0.31 6.77
N THR A 21 3.65 0.77 7.49
CA THR A 21 5.06 0.57 7.15
C THR A 21 5.63 -0.55 8.01
N PHE A 22 6.26 -1.51 7.37
CA PHE A 22 6.87 -2.69 7.97
C PHE A 22 8.38 -2.65 7.84
N ASP A 23 9.08 -3.28 8.78
CA ASP A 23 10.49 -3.64 8.62
C ASP A 23 10.66 -4.93 7.78
N ALA A 24 11.91 -5.39 7.65
CA ALA A 24 12.24 -6.62 6.93
C ALA A 24 11.70 -7.92 7.61
N GLU A 25 11.34 -7.82 8.88
CA GLU A 25 10.83 -8.89 9.73
C GLU A 25 9.30 -8.83 9.86
N TYR A 26 8.62 -7.92 9.15
CA TYR A 26 7.18 -7.69 9.17
C TYR A 26 6.67 -7.14 10.51
N ASN A 27 7.51 -6.44 11.27
CA ASN A 27 7.06 -5.64 12.41
C ASN A 27 6.55 -4.29 11.90
N ILE A 28 5.44 -3.80 12.45
CA ILE A 28 4.86 -2.51 12.08
C ILE A 28 5.69 -1.40 12.74
N LEU A 29 6.29 -0.54 11.91
CA LEU A 29 7.07 0.63 12.33
C LEU A 29 6.19 1.88 12.46
N ASP A 30 5.19 1.99 11.60
CA ASP A 30 4.27 3.12 11.54
C ASP A 30 2.95 2.70 10.88
N ALA A 31 1.88 3.40 11.22
CA ALA A 31 0.55 3.15 10.68
C ALA A 31 -0.24 4.46 10.58
N GLN A 32 -0.89 4.68 9.45
CA GLN A 32 -1.70 5.87 9.20
C GLN A 32 -3.00 5.48 8.50
N GLY A 33 -4.13 5.84 9.10
CA GLY A 33 -5.44 5.76 8.46
C GLY A 33 -5.55 6.77 7.32
N LEU A 34 -5.87 6.29 6.11
CA LEU A 34 -6.03 7.14 4.93
C LEU A 34 -7.50 7.52 4.72
N SER A 35 -7.75 8.72 4.21
CA SER A 35 -9.08 9.12 3.74
C SER A 35 -9.46 8.33 2.47
N PRO A 36 -10.76 8.19 2.13
CA PRO A 36 -11.19 7.54 0.90
C PRO A 36 -10.51 8.13 -0.35
N ARG A 37 -10.29 9.44 -0.34
CA ARG A 37 -9.61 10.16 -1.43
C ARG A 37 -8.12 9.82 -1.52
N GLN A 38 -7.43 9.72 -0.39
CA GLN A 38 -6.04 9.27 -0.33
C GLN A 38 -5.90 7.81 -0.78
N ILE A 39 -6.84 6.94 -0.39
CA ILE A 39 -6.90 5.54 -0.85
C ILE A 39 -7.08 5.49 -2.37
N LYS A 40 -8.00 6.28 -2.93
CA LYS A 40 -8.17 6.40 -4.39
C LYS A 40 -6.88 6.83 -5.07
N SER A 41 -6.24 7.90 -4.60
CA SER A 41 -4.96 8.36 -5.17
C SER A 41 -3.85 7.31 -5.08
N PHE A 42 -3.83 6.50 -4.02
CA PHE A 42 -2.87 5.41 -3.86
C PHE A 42 -3.10 4.30 -4.89
N LEU A 43 -4.36 3.89 -5.11
CA LEU A 43 -4.72 2.86 -6.10
C LEU A 43 -4.49 3.36 -7.53
N ASP A 44 -4.85 4.61 -7.81
CA ASP A 44 -4.71 5.23 -9.12
C ASP A 44 -3.25 5.43 -9.54
N ALA A 45 -2.29 5.36 -8.63
CA ALA A 45 -0.86 5.35 -8.96
C ALA A 45 -0.43 4.05 -9.68
N GLY A 46 -1.25 2.98 -9.59
CA GLY A 46 -1.01 1.69 -10.23
C GLY A 46 -1.98 1.40 -11.38
N PRO A 47 -1.82 0.24 -12.05
CA PRO A 47 -2.80 -0.24 -13.02
C PRO A 47 -4.15 -0.49 -12.35
N TYR A 48 -5.23 -0.39 -13.12
CA TYR A 48 -6.58 -0.60 -12.63
C TYR A 48 -6.78 -2.04 -12.11
N ASP A 49 -7.39 -2.17 -10.94
CA ASP A 49 -7.76 -3.43 -10.29
C ASP A 49 -9.22 -3.39 -9.80
N ALA A 50 -10.08 -4.15 -10.47
CA ALA A 50 -11.51 -4.22 -10.14
C ALA A 50 -11.80 -4.86 -8.77
N GLU A 51 -10.91 -5.72 -8.27
CA GLU A 51 -11.06 -6.30 -6.93
C GLU A 51 -10.67 -5.28 -5.86
N ALA A 52 -9.64 -4.47 -6.12
CA ALA A 52 -9.29 -3.35 -5.26
C ALA A 52 -10.42 -2.31 -5.20
N GLU A 53 -11.04 -1.96 -6.33
CA GLU A 53 -12.17 -1.04 -6.35
C GLU A 53 -13.31 -1.52 -5.44
N LYS A 54 -13.75 -2.78 -5.58
CA LYS A 54 -14.80 -3.36 -4.73
C LYS A 54 -14.40 -3.41 -3.27
N GLN A 55 -13.14 -3.73 -2.99
CA GLN A 55 -12.61 -3.88 -1.64
C GLN A 55 -12.54 -2.55 -0.89
N PHE A 56 -12.17 -1.47 -1.57
CA PHE A 56 -11.95 -0.16 -0.96
C PHE A 56 -13.13 0.80 -1.11
N ARG A 57 -14.21 0.39 -1.77
CA ARG A 57 -15.43 1.19 -1.90
C ARG A 57 -16.04 1.50 -0.53
N GLY A 58 -16.16 2.78 -0.21
CA GLY A 58 -16.69 3.25 1.08
C GLY A 58 -15.79 3.01 2.30
N VAL A 59 -14.54 2.58 2.11
CA VAL A 59 -13.58 2.37 3.20
C VAL A 59 -12.94 3.72 3.58
N ASP A 60 -12.98 4.05 4.88
CA ASP A 60 -12.29 5.21 5.46
C ASP A 60 -11.39 4.76 6.60
N GLY A 61 -10.08 4.77 6.34
CA GLY A 61 -9.07 4.35 7.32
C GLY A 61 -8.91 5.32 8.49
N ARG A 62 -9.36 6.56 8.38
CA ARG A 62 -9.31 7.53 9.50
C ARG A 62 -10.22 7.13 10.67
N LYS A 63 -11.19 6.26 10.41
CA LYS A 63 -12.07 5.69 11.45
C LYS A 63 -11.32 4.69 12.35
N VAL A 64 -10.16 4.20 11.92
CA VAL A 64 -9.30 3.30 12.70
C VAL A 64 -8.35 4.14 13.57
N THR A 65 -8.81 4.53 14.76
CA THR A 65 -8.07 5.40 15.67
C THR A 65 -7.40 4.67 16.84
N GLY A 66 -7.81 3.44 17.14
CA GLY A 66 -7.23 2.66 18.23
C GLY A 66 -5.82 2.17 17.91
N GLU A 67 -4.90 2.26 18.88
CA GLU A 67 -3.53 1.71 18.76
C GLU A 67 -3.56 0.23 18.38
N GLU A 68 -4.53 -0.53 18.91
CA GLU A 68 -4.74 -1.94 18.58
C GLU A 68 -5.12 -2.13 17.11
N GLY A 69 -6.01 -1.29 16.56
CA GLY A 69 -6.35 -1.34 15.13
C GLY A 69 -5.19 -0.95 14.23
N LEU A 70 -4.36 0.01 14.65
CA LEU A 70 -3.23 0.51 13.86
C LEU A 70 -2.03 -0.46 13.88
N PHE A 71 -1.61 -0.92 15.06
CA PHE A 71 -0.38 -1.69 15.28
C PHE A 71 -0.60 -3.17 15.59
N ARG A 72 -1.83 -3.60 15.92
CA ARG A 72 -2.18 -5.02 16.14
C ARG A 72 -3.41 -5.42 15.31
N PRO A 73 -3.39 -5.20 13.99
CA PRO A 73 -4.50 -5.61 13.14
C PRO A 73 -4.72 -7.12 13.15
N ASP A 74 -5.91 -7.53 12.73
CA ASP A 74 -6.22 -8.94 12.52
C ASP A 74 -5.19 -9.59 11.57
N PRO A 75 -4.65 -10.77 11.90
CA PRO A 75 -3.66 -11.43 11.06
C PRO A 75 -4.16 -11.75 9.64
N SER A 76 -5.48 -11.76 9.41
CA SER A 76 -6.08 -11.97 8.09
C SER A 76 -5.95 -10.77 7.15
N ILE A 77 -5.75 -9.55 7.69
CA ILE A 77 -5.54 -8.34 6.88
C ILE A 77 -4.05 -8.05 6.64
N LEU A 78 -3.16 -8.69 7.39
CA LEU A 78 -1.72 -8.53 7.25
C LEU A 78 -1.16 -9.32 6.05
N PRO A 79 -0.15 -8.77 5.35
CA PRO A 79 0.57 -9.53 4.34
C PRO A 79 1.26 -10.73 5.01
N LYS A 80 1.00 -11.93 4.49
CA LYS A 80 1.62 -13.16 5.01
C LYS A 80 3.14 -13.10 4.81
N LYS A 81 3.89 -13.47 5.86
CA LYS A 81 5.35 -13.62 5.74
C LYS A 81 5.62 -14.76 4.75
N PRO A 82 6.34 -14.50 3.64
CA PRO A 82 6.67 -15.54 2.67
C PRO A 82 7.66 -16.52 3.30
N THR A 83 7.57 -17.78 2.88
CA THR A 83 8.58 -18.79 3.20
C THR A 83 9.95 -18.39 2.64
N PRO A 84 11.08 -18.91 3.19
CA PRO A 84 12.41 -18.59 2.67
C PRO A 84 12.57 -18.89 1.17
N GLU A 85 11.89 -19.93 0.68
CA GLU A 85 11.91 -20.32 -0.73
C GLU A 85 11.15 -19.32 -1.61
N GLU A 86 9.95 -18.90 -1.19
CA GLU A 86 9.18 -17.85 -1.87
C GLU A 86 9.92 -16.49 -1.85
N LYS A 87 10.61 -16.19 -0.74
CA LYS A 87 11.43 -14.99 -0.61
C LYS A 87 12.59 -15.01 -1.62
N ALA A 88 13.25 -16.14 -1.80
CA ALA A 88 14.31 -16.30 -2.79
C ALA A 88 13.76 -16.20 -4.22
N ALA A 89 12.63 -16.85 -4.51
CA ALA A 89 11.97 -16.78 -5.81
C ALA A 89 11.54 -15.35 -6.16
N ARG A 90 10.94 -14.62 -5.21
CA ARG A 90 10.55 -13.22 -5.37
C ARG A 90 11.77 -12.32 -5.60
N ARG A 91 12.87 -12.52 -4.87
CA ARG A 91 14.14 -11.80 -5.10
C ARG A 91 14.66 -12.01 -6.51
N LYS A 92 14.66 -13.26 -7.01
CA LYS A 92 15.09 -13.57 -8.37
C LYS A 92 14.22 -12.87 -9.42
N LYS A 93 12.89 -12.86 -9.23
CA LYS A 93 11.95 -12.14 -10.12
C LYS A 93 12.18 -10.63 -10.10
N VAL A 94 12.40 -10.03 -8.92
CA VAL A 94 12.69 -8.60 -8.78
C VAL A 94 14.02 -8.24 -9.44
N GLU A 95 15.05 -9.06 -9.27
CA GLU A 95 16.36 -8.84 -9.91
C GLU A 95 16.26 -8.91 -11.43
N GLU A 96 15.54 -9.90 -11.97
CA GLU A 96 15.29 -10.02 -13.40
C GLU A 96 14.50 -8.82 -13.95
N HIS A 97 13.45 -8.41 -13.23
CA HIS A 97 12.67 -7.23 -13.60
C HIS A 97 13.51 -5.94 -13.58
N ASN A 98 14.31 -5.73 -12.53
CA ASN A 98 15.20 -4.58 -12.43
C ASN A 98 16.27 -4.58 -13.51
N ARG A 99 16.79 -5.76 -13.90
CA ARG A 99 17.72 -5.88 -15.03
C ARG A 99 17.05 -5.43 -16.34
N LYS A 100 15.85 -5.92 -16.63
CA LYS A 100 15.06 -5.52 -17.80
C LYS A 100 14.78 -4.02 -17.81
N LEU A 101 14.41 -3.43 -16.67
CA LEU A 101 14.22 -1.99 -16.56
C LEU A 101 15.50 -1.20 -16.84
N ARG A 102 16.65 -1.66 -16.34
CA ARG A 102 17.95 -1.01 -16.62
C ARG A 102 18.32 -1.08 -18.09
N GLU A 103 18.07 -2.21 -18.75
CA GLU A 103 18.27 -2.39 -20.19
C GLU A 103 17.32 -1.50 -21.02
N ALA A 104 16.11 -1.26 -20.53
CA ALA A 104 15.10 -0.41 -21.16
C ALA A 104 15.27 1.10 -20.89
N GLY A 105 16.34 1.53 -20.19
CA GLY A 105 16.60 2.95 -19.91
C GLY A 105 16.10 3.46 -18.55
N GLY A 106 15.66 2.58 -17.66
CA GLY A 106 15.23 2.89 -16.29
C GLY A 106 13.70 2.93 -16.12
N PRO A 107 13.22 3.14 -14.88
CA PRO A 107 11.79 3.27 -14.63
C PRO A 107 11.25 4.57 -15.24
N VAL A 108 10.23 4.46 -16.08
CA VAL A 108 9.49 5.63 -16.60
C VAL A 108 8.42 5.98 -15.57
N CYS A 109 8.67 7.04 -14.79
CA CYS A 109 7.62 7.64 -13.98
C CYS A 109 6.76 8.50 -14.92
N VAL A 110 5.56 8.02 -15.25
CA VAL A 110 4.58 8.84 -15.99
C VAL A 110 3.85 9.71 -14.97
N PRO A 111 3.92 11.05 -15.08
CA PRO A 111 3.20 11.91 -14.16
C PRO A 111 1.69 11.77 -14.36
N GLY A 112 0.96 11.62 -13.27
CA GLY A 112 -0.51 11.50 -13.27
C GLY A 112 -1.01 10.11 -12.84
N PRO A 113 -2.33 9.96 -12.66
CA PRO A 113 -2.92 8.68 -12.32
C PRO A 113 -2.81 7.70 -13.50
N ALA A 114 -2.35 6.49 -13.23
CA ALA A 114 -2.30 5.38 -14.17
C ALA A 114 -3.67 4.70 -14.35
N SER A 115 -4.60 4.91 -13.41
CA SER A 115 -5.95 4.38 -13.46
C SER A 115 -6.96 5.29 -12.74
N ASN A 116 -8.25 4.93 -12.76
CA ASN A 116 -9.32 5.70 -12.13
C ASN A 116 -10.31 4.75 -11.44
N HIS A 117 -10.00 4.33 -10.23
CA HIS A 117 -10.86 3.47 -9.41
C HIS A 117 -12.07 4.26 -8.87
N ASP A 118 -13.29 3.75 -9.07
CA ASP A 118 -14.52 4.31 -8.53
C ASP A 118 -14.81 3.78 -7.12
N LEU A 119 -14.30 4.49 -6.11
CA LEU A 119 -14.56 4.17 -4.71
C LEU A 119 -15.90 4.72 -4.20
N GLY A 120 -16.75 5.27 -5.08
CA GLY A 120 -18.07 5.82 -4.72
C GLY A 120 -17.99 7.03 -3.80
N ILE A 121 -16.95 7.87 -3.96
CA ILE A 121 -16.73 9.05 -3.13
C ILE A 121 -17.59 10.20 -3.69
N ASP A 122 -18.74 10.43 -3.08
CA ASP A 122 -19.50 11.67 -3.22
C ASP A 122 -18.66 12.85 -2.70
N GLY A 123 -18.69 13.98 -3.41
CA GLY A 123 -17.68 15.06 -3.34
C GLY A 123 -17.56 15.85 -2.02
N GLU A 124 -17.93 15.28 -0.88
CA GLU A 124 -17.99 15.94 0.44
C GLU A 124 -16.89 15.54 1.44
N ASP A 125 -15.97 14.64 1.11
CA ASP A 125 -14.79 14.39 1.94
C ASP A 125 -13.76 15.54 1.83
N ARG A 126 -14.03 16.64 2.54
CA ARG A 126 -13.06 17.71 2.76
C ARG A 126 -11.91 17.15 3.59
N ASP A 127 -10.76 16.94 2.96
CA ASP A 127 -9.50 16.63 3.64
C ASP A 127 -9.16 17.83 4.55
N GLY A 128 -9.60 17.77 5.80
CA GLY A 128 -9.35 18.78 6.82
C GLY A 128 -7.84 18.83 7.07
N GLY A 129 -7.17 19.78 6.43
CA GLY A 129 -5.77 20.07 6.67
C GLY A 129 -5.57 20.51 8.11
N VAL A 130 -4.66 19.83 8.80
CA VAL A 130 -3.97 20.33 10.00
C VAL A 130 -2.56 20.68 9.59
#